data_AF-A0A800CY98-F1
#
_entry.id   AF-A0A800CY98-F1
#
_cell.length_a   1.000
_cell.length_b   1.000
_cell.length_c   1.000
_cell.angle_alpha   90.00
_cell.angle_beta   90.00
_cell.angle_gamma   90.00
#
_symmetry.space_group_name_H-M   'P 1'
#
loop_
_entity.id
_entity.type
_entity.pdbx_description
1 polymer ?
#
loop_
_entity_poly.entity_id
_entity_poly.type
_entity_poly.pdbx_seq_one_letter_code
_entity_poly.pdbx_strand_id
1 'polypeptide(L)'
;MKYDTFHPFQMLGYTKLASEKNISLIDLNTEKLATKENPACKRLPVMYLPAMLDDVFLLSVPVLKAHTLARVTLTMKNMMGCVPPSHFRGKGCWAKSAFHKQLHEAIFDLNRYRSPDFTLLDAS
;
A
#
# COMPACT_ATOMS: atom_id res chain seq x y z
N MET A 1 14.69 -12.16 -15.39
CA MET A 1 13.21 -12.13 -15.39
C MET A 1 12.75 -10.82 -14.77
N LYS A 2 11.87 -10.07 -15.43
CA LYS A 2 11.23 -8.88 -14.85
C LYS A 2 10.08 -9.41 -13.99
N TYR A 3 10.26 -9.49 -12.67
CA TYR A 3 9.21 -9.94 -11.75
C TYR A 3 8.14 -8.84 -11.66
N ASP A 4 7.11 -8.97 -12.48
CA ASP A 4 5.94 -8.09 -12.51
C ASP A 4 4.86 -8.59 -11.52
N THR A 5 3.97 -7.72 -11.06
CA THR A 5 2.95 -7.98 -10.02
C THR A 5 2.04 -9.17 -10.35
N PHE A 6 1.83 -9.44 -11.63
CA PHE A 6 1.04 -10.60 -12.06
C PHE A 6 1.70 -11.95 -11.78
N HIS A 7 3.04 -12.01 -11.68
CA HIS A 7 3.74 -13.25 -11.34
C HIS A 7 3.36 -13.80 -9.95
N PRO A 8 3.46 -13.02 -8.84
CA PRO A 8 2.99 -13.49 -7.54
C PRO A 8 1.48 -13.70 -7.50
N PHE A 9 0.67 -12.93 -8.24
CA PHE A 9 -0.77 -13.22 -8.35
C PHE A 9 -1.04 -14.62 -8.90
N GLN A 10 -0.32 -15.03 -9.94
CA GLN A 10 -0.44 -16.36 -10.51
C GLN A 10 0.06 -17.43 -9.53
N MET A 11 1.25 -17.23 -8.95
CA MET A 11 1.88 -18.19 -8.03
C MET A 11 1.04 -18.45 -6.77
N LEU A 12 0.35 -17.42 -6.26
CA LEU A 12 -0.50 -17.51 -5.07
C LEU A 12 -1.96 -17.87 -5.39
N GLY A 13 -2.30 -18.12 -6.65
CA GLY A 13 -3.65 -18.53 -7.08
C GLY A 13 -4.68 -17.40 -7.19
N TYR A 14 -4.28 -16.14 -7.06
CA TYR A 14 -5.19 -14.99 -7.18
C TYR A 14 -5.78 -14.87 -8.58
N THR A 15 -5.04 -15.21 -9.63
CA THR A 15 -5.57 -15.16 -11.01
C THR A 15 -6.74 -16.14 -11.20
N LYS A 16 -6.62 -17.34 -10.63
CA LYS A 16 -7.70 -18.34 -10.64
C LYS A 16 -8.90 -17.85 -9.82
N LEU A 17 -8.66 -17.37 -8.59
CA LEU A 17 -9.72 -16.81 -7.74
C LEU A 17 -10.46 -15.65 -8.43
N ALA A 18 -9.71 -14.77 -9.09
CA ALA A 18 -10.26 -13.62 -9.79
C ALA A 18 -11.19 -14.04 -10.92
N SER A 19 -10.78 -15.04 -11.71
CA SER A 19 -11.61 -15.62 -12.78
C SER A 19 -12.87 -16.31 -12.23
N GLU A 20 -12.75 -17.10 -11.15
CA GLU A 20 -13.87 -17.83 -10.55
C GLU A 20 -14.91 -16.90 -9.90
N LYS A 21 -14.45 -15.78 -9.34
CA LYS A 21 -15.31 -14.79 -8.66
C LYS A 21 -15.72 -13.63 -9.56
N ASN A 22 -15.29 -13.62 -10.82
CA ASN A 22 -15.50 -12.52 -11.76
C ASN A 22 -15.09 -11.15 -11.19
N ILE A 23 -13.91 -11.09 -10.59
CA ILE A 23 -13.31 -9.87 -10.04
C ILE A 23 -12.03 -9.51 -10.77
N SER A 24 -11.66 -8.24 -10.75
CA SER A 24 -10.43 -7.75 -11.37
C SER A 24 -9.27 -7.76 -10.39
N LEU A 25 -8.08 -8.11 -10.89
CA LEU A 25 -6.81 -7.86 -10.20
C LEU A 25 -6.19 -6.60 -10.78
N ILE A 26 -5.75 -5.69 -9.91
CA ILE A 26 -5.26 -4.38 -10.29
C ILE A 26 -3.85 -4.21 -9.74
N ASP A 27 -2.91 -3.82 -10.61
CA ASP A 27 -1.56 -3.47 -10.21
C ASP A 27 -1.48 -1.96 -9.89
N LEU A 28 -1.58 -1.63 -8.61
CA LEU A 28 -1.47 -0.26 -8.11
C LEU A 28 -0.12 0.41 -8.42
N ASN A 29 0.93 -0.35 -8.79
CA ASN A 29 2.22 0.23 -9.15
C ASN A 29 2.19 0.96 -10.51
N THR A 30 1.22 0.64 -11.37
CA THR A 30 1.09 1.19 -12.73
C THR A 30 -0.14 2.08 -12.93
N GLU A 31 -1.00 2.16 -11.92
CA GLU A 31 -2.21 2.98 -11.98
C GLU A 31 -1.93 4.48 -12.08
N LYS A 32 -2.90 5.22 -12.64
CA LYS A 32 -2.83 6.67 -12.72
C LYS A 32 -2.75 7.27 -11.32
N LEU A 33 -1.76 8.11 -11.09
CA LEU A 33 -1.53 8.73 -9.78
C LEU A 33 -2.19 10.10 -9.68
N ALA A 34 -2.66 10.42 -8.48
CA ALA A 34 -3.01 11.76 -8.05
C ALA A 34 -1.92 12.30 -7.12
N THR A 35 -1.52 13.55 -7.36
CA THR A 35 -0.67 14.31 -6.44
C THR A 35 -1.55 14.93 -5.36
N LYS A 36 -1.20 14.71 -4.10
CA LYS A 36 -1.92 15.22 -2.94
C LYS A 36 -0.98 16.01 -2.06
N GLU A 37 -1.43 17.15 -1.59
CA GLU A 37 -0.67 18.02 -0.69
C GLU A 37 -1.41 18.17 0.64
N ASN A 38 -0.69 18.08 1.74
CA ASN A 38 -1.25 18.32 3.07
C ASN A 38 -0.22 19.04 3.94
N PRO A 39 -0.39 20.34 4.22
CA PRO A 39 0.57 21.11 5.01
C PRO A 39 0.67 20.64 6.47
N ALA A 40 -0.30 19.86 6.96
CA ALA A 40 -0.24 19.25 8.29
C ALA A 40 0.70 18.03 8.35
N CYS A 41 1.04 17.43 7.21
CA CYS A 41 1.96 16.29 7.11
C CYS A 41 3.40 16.81 7.12
N LYS A 42 4.11 16.64 8.25
CA LYS A 42 5.46 17.18 8.42
C LYS A 42 6.51 16.41 7.63
N ARG A 43 6.29 15.11 7.44
CA ARG A 43 7.27 14.23 6.84
C ARG A 43 7.02 14.00 5.36
N LEU A 44 5.77 13.84 4.97
CA LEU A 44 5.34 13.69 3.59
C LEU A 44 4.32 14.77 3.26
N PRO A 45 4.74 16.04 3.07
CA PRO A 45 3.84 17.15 2.73
C PRO A 45 3.22 17.04 1.34
N VAL A 46 3.81 16.20 0.48
CA VAL A 46 3.29 15.82 -0.84
C VAL A 46 3.31 14.29 -0.93
N MET A 47 2.23 13.71 -1.47
CA MET A 47 2.07 12.27 -1.66
C MET A 47 1.56 11.96 -3.07
N TYR A 48 1.99 10.83 -3.62
CA TYR A 48 1.47 10.29 -4.88
C TYR A 48 0.78 8.96 -4.59
N LEU A 49 -0.53 8.88 -4.84
CA LEU A 49 -1.34 7.68 -4.64
C LEU A 49 -2.17 7.39 -5.90
N PRO A 50 -2.54 6.12 -6.17
CA PRO A 50 -3.48 5.80 -7.23
C PRO A 50 -4.77 6.62 -7.08
N ALA A 51 -5.14 7.36 -8.13
CA ALA A 51 -6.27 8.30 -8.11
C ALA A 51 -7.58 7.58 -7.77
N MET A 52 -7.73 6.34 -8.23
CA MET A 52 -8.90 5.50 -7.95
C MET A 52 -9.19 5.28 -6.46
N LEU A 53 -8.21 5.46 -5.56
CA LEU A 53 -8.41 5.24 -4.13
C LEU A 53 -9.37 6.25 -3.50
N ASP A 54 -9.61 7.39 -4.14
CA ASP A 54 -10.55 8.42 -3.68
C ASP A 54 -12.01 8.06 -3.99
N ASP A 55 -12.23 7.25 -5.03
CA ASP A 55 -13.56 6.96 -5.58
C ASP A 55 -14.08 5.56 -5.20
N VAL A 56 -13.43 4.88 -4.26
CA VAL A 56 -13.76 3.51 -3.84
C VAL A 56 -13.97 3.39 -2.35
N PHE A 57 -14.82 2.43 -1.96
CA PHE A 57 -14.84 1.92 -0.58
C PHE A 57 -13.69 0.92 -0.39
N LEU A 58 -12.68 1.30 0.39
CA LEU A 58 -11.44 0.56 0.54
C LEU A 58 -11.52 -0.43 1.71
N LEU A 59 -11.68 -1.71 1.36
CA LEU A 59 -11.54 -2.84 2.27
C LEU A 59 -10.07 -3.23 2.42
N SER A 60 -9.54 -3.14 3.64
CA SER A 60 -8.20 -3.65 3.96
C SER A 60 -8.29 -5.00 4.66
N VAL A 61 -7.52 -5.99 4.22
CA VAL A 61 -7.49 -7.34 4.83
C VAL A 61 -6.05 -7.74 5.20
N PRO A 62 -5.43 -7.07 6.19
CA PRO A 62 -4.08 -7.39 6.64
C PRO A 62 -4.04 -8.63 7.53
N VAL A 63 -2.96 -9.40 7.42
CA VAL A 63 -2.58 -10.41 8.42
C VAL A 63 -1.78 -9.74 9.53
N LEU A 64 -2.12 -10.02 10.80
CA LEU A 64 -1.41 -9.52 11.97
C LEU A 64 0.01 -10.07 11.97
N LYS A 65 1.00 -9.17 12.01
CA LYS A 65 2.40 -9.54 12.18
C LYS A 65 3.01 -8.72 13.30
N ALA A 66 3.62 -9.40 14.27
CA ALA A 66 4.54 -8.76 15.22
C ALA A 66 5.80 -8.36 14.45
N HIS A 67 6.18 -7.08 14.52
CA HIS A 67 7.35 -6.57 13.80
C HIS A 67 8.32 -5.92 14.80
N THR A 68 9.61 -6.21 14.65
CA THR A 68 10.68 -5.77 15.56
C THR A 68 10.81 -4.24 15.66
N LEU A 69 10.45 -3.49 14.61
CA LEU A 69 10.52 -2.02 14.55
C LEU A 69 9.18 -1.28 14.79
N ALA A 70 8.06 -2.01 14.80
CA ALA A 70 6.73 -1.47 15.01
C ALA A 70 5.95 -2.52 15.78
N ARG A 71 5.69 -2.28 17.08
CA ARG A 71 5.17 -3.28 18.05
C ARG A 71 4.07 -4.20 17.49
N VAL A 72 3.25 -3.73 16.55
CA VAL A 72 2.41 -4.54 15.66
C VAL A 72 2.26 -3.85 14.30
N THR A 73 2.21 -4.61 13.20
CA THR A 73 1.81 -4.08 11.89
C THR A 73 0.31 -4.27 11.74
N LEU A 74 -0.45 -3.22 12.05
CA LEU A 74 -1.89 -3.20 11.93
C LEU A 74 -2.31 -2.60 10.58
N THR A 75 -3.60 -2.29 10.46
CA THR A 75 -4.27 -1.63 9.35
C THR A 75 -3.46 -0.55 8.64
N MET A 76 -2.92 0.42 9.38
CA MET A 76 -2.29 1.60 8.81
C MET A 76 -1.05 1.27 7.96
N LYS A 77 -0.28 0.24 8.32
CA LYS A 77 0.91 -0.15 7.56
C LYS A 77 0.52 -0.81 6.23
N ASN A 78 -0.64 -1.47 6.18
CA ASN A 78 -1.10 -2.14 4.96
C ASN A 78 -1.30 -1.15 3.80
N MET A 79 -1.63 0.11 4.12
CA MET A 79 -1.72 1.20 3.14
C MET A 79 -0.43 1.48 2.38
N MET A 80 0.73 1.08 2.92
CA MET A 80 1.99 1.17 2.16
C MET A 80 1.93 0.36 0.85
N GLY A 81 1.04 -0.64 0.76
CA GLY A 81 0.76 -1.39 -0.47
C GLY A 81 0.35 -0.49 -1.64
N CYS A 82 -0.39 0.58 -1.37
CA CYS A 82 -0.89 1.54 -2.37
C CYS A 82 0.16 2.52 -2.88
N VAL A 83 1.32 2.61 -2.24
CA VAL A 83 2.34 3.60 -2.58
C VAL A 83 3.15 3.11 -3.80
N PRO A 84 3.19 3.86 -4.91
CA PRO A 84 3.88 3.46 -6.13
C PRO A 84 5.42 3.52 -5.94
N PRO A 85 6.18 2.51 -6.38
CA PRO A 85 7.64 2.50 -6.28
C PRO A 85 8.31 3.66 -7.03
N SER A 86 7.73 4.13 -8.14
CA SER A 86 8.31 5.18 -9.00
C SER A 86 8.60 6.49 -8.25
N HIS A 87 7.81 6.83 -7.24
CA HIS A 87 7.94 8.08 -6.48
C HIS A 87 8.60 7.90 -5.09
N PHE A 88 8.66 6.67 -4.58
CA PHE A 88 9.09 6.39 -3.20
C PHE A 88 10.22 5.37 -3.08
N ARG A 89 10.90 5.07 -4.19
CA ARG A 89 12.16 4.34 -4.19
C ARG A 89 13.29 5.29 -3.78
N GLY A 90 13.87 5.07 -2.60
CA GLY A 90 15.10 5.72 -2.17
C GLY A 90 16.34 5.11 -2.84
N LYS A 91 17.54 5.45 -2.33
CA LYS A 91 18.84 4.99 -2.86
C LYS A 91 19.15 3.49 -2.67
N GLY A 92 18.20 2.68 -2.20
CA GLY A 92 18.39 1.24 -1.92
C GLY A 92 17.65 0.32 -2.89
N CYS A 93 17.95 -0.98 -2.84
CA CYS A 93 17.34 -2.02 -3.69
C CYS A 93 15.85 -2.25 -3.45
N TRP A 94 15.29 -1.72 -2.35
CA TRP A 94 13.92 -1.98 -1.92
C TRP A 94 12.94 -0.92 -2.46
N ALA A 95 11.92 -1.37 -3.19
CA ALA A 95 10.77 -0.56 -3.55
C ALA A 95 10.13 -0.03 -2.26
N LYS A 96 10.02 1.30 -2.09
CA LYS A 96 9.49 2.01 -0.89
C LYS A 96 10.51 2.30 0.22
N SER A 97 11.82 2.23 -0.06
CA SER A 97 12.88 2.60 0.91
C SER A 97 12.75 4.01 1.51
N ALA A 98 12.05 4.95 0.84
CA ALA A 98 11.78 6.29 1.39
C ALA A 98 10.97 6.27 2.70
N PHE A 99 10.12 5.25 2.91
CA PHE A 99 9.30 5.11 4.11
C PHE A 99 10.06 4.53 5.31
N HIS A 100 11.26 3.96 5.14
CA HIS A 100 11.95 3.20 6.19
C HIS A 100 12.67 4.05 7.25
N LYS A 101 13.15 5.25 6.90
CA LYS A 101 13.51 6.26 7.92
C LYS A 101 12.22 6.62 8.68
N GLN A 102 12.23 6.94 9.98
CA GLN A 102 11.05 7.46 10.75
C GLN A 102 9.69 6.79 10.44
N LEU A 103 9.66 5.46 10.30
CA LEU A 103 8.57 4.72 9.63
C LEU A 103 7.16 5.07 10.17
N HIS A 104 7.04 5.29 11.47
CA HIS A 104 5.76 5.61 12.11
C HIS A 104 5.16 6.92 11.59
N GLU A 105 5.98 7.96 11.46
CA GLU A 105 5.58 9.27 10.95
C GLU A 105 5.17 9.20 9.48
N ALA A 106 5.86 8.40 8.67
CA ALA A 106 5.47 8.22 7.26
C ALA A 106 4.18 7.42 7.11
N ILE A 107 3.96 6.39 7.94
CA ILE A 107 2.70 5.65 7.98
C ILE A 107 1.56 6.57 8.44
N PHE A 108 1.80 7.39 9.47
CA PHE A 108 0.81 8.36 9.96
C PHE A 108 0.44 9.36 8.87
N ASP A 109 1.41 10.03 8.25
CA ASP A 109 1.17 10.99 7.17
C ASP A 109 0.45 10.33 5.99
N LEU A 110 0.85 9.11 5.59
CA LEU A 110 0.15 8.35 4.54
C LEU A 110 -1.34 8.16 4.85
N ASN A 111 -1.67 7.77 6.08
CA ASN A 111 -3.06 7.55 6.47
C ASN A 111 -3.85 8.87 6.63
N ARG A 112 -3.19 10.03 6.70
CA ARG A 112 -3.87 11.34 6.58
C ARG A 112 -4.29 11.68 5.15
N TYR A 113 -3.66 11.07 4.14
CA TYR A 113 -4.09 11.21 2.75
C TYR A 113 -5.17 10.20 2.37
N ARG A 114 -5.04 8.95 2.84
CA ARG A 114 -6.05 7.90 2.68
C ARG A 114 -5.84 6.81 3.73
N SER A 115 -6.85 6.58 4.58
CA SER A 115 -6.97 5.38 5.41
C SER A 115 -7.95 4.39 4.76
N PRO A 116 -7.96 3.09 5.08
CA PRO A 116 -9.06 2.22 4.70
C PRO A 116 -10.39 2.68 5.30
N ASP A 117 -11.50 2.36 4.64
CA ASP A 117 -12.85 2.63 5.19
C ASP A 117 -13.28 1.52 6.15
N PHE A 118 -12.84 0.28 5.88
CA PHE A 118 -13.06 -0.85 6.76
C PHE A 118 -11.85 -1.78 6.75
N THR A 119 -11.60 -2.44 7.87
CA THR A 119 -10.51 -3.41 7.97
C THR A 119 -10.93 -4.68 8.68
N LEU A 120 -10.66 -5.81 8.03
CA LEU A 120 -10.74 -7.13 8.61
C LEU A 120 -9.31 -7.64 8.86
N LEU A 121 -8.87 -7.59 10.12
CA LEU A 121 -7.56 -8.07 10.53
C LEU A 121 -7.64 -9.57 10.85
N ASP A 122 -6.82 -10.36 10.15
CA ASP A 122 -6.62 -11.77 10.50
C ASP A 122 -5.55 -11.88 11.59
N ALA A 123 -5.93 -12.38 12.77
CA ALA A 123 -5.06 -12.57 13.93
C ALA A 123 -4.97 -14.04 14.37
N SER A 124 -5.27 -14.96 13.45
CA SER A 124 -5.15 -16.41 13.67
C SER A 124 -3.71 -16.91 13.79
#